data_AF-A0A967DXA9-F1
#
_entry.id   AF-A0A967DXA9-F1
#
_cell.length_a   1.000
_cell.length_b   1.000
_cell.length_c   1.000
_cell.angle_alpha   90.00
_cell.angle_beta   90.00
_cell.angle_gamma   90.00
#
_symmetry.space_group_name_H-M   'P 1'
#
loop_
_entity.id
_entity.type
_entity.pdbx_description
1 polymer ?
#
loop_
_entity_poly.entity_id
_entity_poly.type
_entity_poly.pdbx_seq_one_letter_code
_entity_poly.pdbx_strand_id
1 'polypeptide(L)'
;MPLTDTRNNDLFEPRRSDRKACPIVLISVALWLLLFSVESLASFVISEGTSILIQRAKSTSPYVGAAMAVLATLEQAQVLPPEGSREADRVIQSVIQLQSVFTKGTDPSIQTFAQQALAHAHGTNASMAFERFRADGWTADMLEALADAERRASAEEQQELAPGLSQFNLSVDDFRRLMQLVRDGQSAFEARGQSFQEVYAHHRKAMPGAVAHDQ
;
A
#
# COMPACT_ATOMS: atom_id res chain seq x y z
N MET A 1 -47.45 52.14 -5.39
CA MET A 1 -48.17 52.52 -4.16
C MET A 1 -48.71 51.24 -3.53
N PRO A 2 -48.51 51.02 -2.23
CA PRO A 2 -48.46 49.71 -1.59
C PRO A 2 -49.74 49.35 -0.84
N LEU A 3 -49.90 48.09 -0.43
CA LEU A 3 -50.52 47.72 0.85
C LEU A 3 -49.98 46.35 1.28
N THR A 4 -49.08 46.43 2.25
CA THR A 4 -48.71 45.37 3.20
C THR A 4 -49.91 45.01 4.05
N ASP A 5 -50.10 43.73 4.36
CA ASP A 5 -50.51 43.37 5.72
C ASP A 5 -49.69 42.17 6.21
N THR A 6 -49.44 42.24 7.50
CA THR A 6 -48.35 41.72 8.31
C THR A 6 -48.98 41.22 9.60
N ARG A 7 -48.31 40.28 10.28
CA ARG A 7 -48.57 39.77 11.64
C ARG A 7 -49.61 38.67 11.76
N ASN A 8 -49.45 37.66 12.62
CA ASN A 8 -48.38 37.23 13.54
C ASN A 8 -48.79 35.79 13.96
N ASN A 9 -47.87 34.83 14.13
CA ASN A 9 -47.18 34.52 15.40
C ASN A 9 -48.16 34.39 16.58
N ASP A 10 -48.23 33.32 17.38
CA ASP A 10 -47.35 32.22 17.76
C ASP A 10 -48.30 31.05 18.13
N LEU A 11 -47.93 29.78 18.32
CA LEU A 11 -47.18 29.27 19.46
C LEU A 11 -47.52 27.76 19.55
N PHE A 12 -46.57 26.85 19.33
CA PHE A 12 -46.37 25.65 20.16
C PHE A 12 -45.16 24.83 19.68
N GLU A 13 -44.03 25.16 20.29
CA GLU A 13 -42.97 24.30 20.83
C GLU A 13 -42.38 23.12 20.01
N PRO A 14 -41.03 23.08 19.88
CA PRO A 14 -40.28 22.01 19.24
C PRO A 14 -39.98 20.86 20.22
N ARG A 15 -40.31 19.61 19.86
CA ARG A 15 -39.73 18.46 20.56
C ARG A 15 -38.25 18.30 20.19
N ARG A 16 -37.37 18.87 21.03
CA ARG A 16 -36.05 18.29 21.30
C ARG A 16 -36.23 16.84 21.69
N SER A 17 -35.66 15.93 20.92
CA SER A 17 -35.28 14.62 21.43
C SER A 17 -33.77 14.54 21.40
N ASP A 18 -33.18 14.93 22.53
CA ASP A 18 -31.85 14.50 22.96
C ASP A 18 -31.68 13.00 22.72
N ARG A 19 -30.76 12.62 21.84
CA ARG A 19 -30.09 11.33 21.94
C ARG A 19 -28.60 11.57 22.05
N LYS A 20 -28.20 11.46 23.30
CA LYS A 20 -26.86 11.47 23.88
C LYS A 20 -25.89 10.67 23.01
N ALA A 21 -24.69 11.22 22.87
CA ALA A 21 -23.49 10.51 22.49
C ALA A 21 -23.31 9.26 23.36
N CYS A 22 -23.03 8.13 22.72
CA CYS A 22 -22.23 7.06 23.30
C CYS A 22 -20.94 6.97 22.49
N PRO A 23 -19.77 7.33 23.07
CA PRO A 23 -18.48 6.84 22.61
C PRO A 23 -18.36 5.35 23.01
N ILE A 24 -17.30 4.65 22.57
CA ILE A 24 -17.03 3.20 22.76
C ILE A 24 -17.63 2.41 21.59
N VAL A 25 -16.89 2.11 20.51
CA VAL A 25 -15.82 1.10 20.47
C VAL A 25 -14.63 1.62 19.64
N LEU A 26 -13.79 2.44 20.28
CA LEU A 26 -12.35 2.43 20.04
C LEU A 26 -11.78 1.33 20.96
N ILE A 27 -10.68 0.70 20.54
CA ILE A 27 -9.87 -0.31 21.26
C ILE A 27 -10.20 -1.77 20.89
N SER A 28 -9.51 -2.30 19.87
CA SER A 28 -8.94 -3.66 19.91
C SER A 28 -8.04 -4.00 18.72
N VAL A 29 -6.99 -3.21 18.47
CA VAL A 29 -5.70 -3.77 17.98
C VAL A 29 -4.51 -3.01 18.61
N ALA A 30 -4.68 -2.52 19.85
CA ALA A 30 -3.55 -2.16 20.72
C ALA A 30 -3.13 -3.37 21.59
N LEU A 31 -3.31 -4.58 21.07
CA LEU A 31 -3.11 -5.85 21.79
C LEU A 31 -2.22 -6.81 20.98
N TRP A 32 -1.16 -6.28 20.37
CA TRP A 32 -0.02 -7.08 19.88
C TRP A 32 1.34 -6.54 20.36
N LEU A 33 1.37 -5.57 21.29
CA LEU A 33 2.60 -5.00 21.85
C LEU A 33 2.83 -5.30 23.34
N LEU A 34 2.04 -6.18 23.96
CA LEU A 34 2.15 -6.52 25.39
C LEU A 34 2.25 -8.03 25.68
N LEU A 35 2.90 -8.81 24.80
CA LEU A 35 3.23 -10.22 25.07
C LEU A 35 4.73 -10.55 24.99
N PHE A 36 5.60 -9.55 25.17
CA PHE A 36 7.04 -9.78 25.37
C PHE A 36 7.57 -8.97 26.55
N SER A 37 7.04 -9.24 27.74
CA SER A 37 7.71 -8.93 29.01
C SER A 37 7.08 -9.77 30.12
N VAL A 38 7.49 -11.04 30.19
CA VAL A 38 7.60 -11.76 31.46
C VAL A 38 8.93 -12.48 31.43
N GLU A 39 9.78 -12.12 32.39
CA GLU A 39 11.05 -12.76 32.70
C GLU A 39 10.88 -14.25 32.93
N SER A 40 11.85 -15.05 32.46
CA SER A 40 12.14 -16.34 33.08
C SER A 40 13.64 -16.43 33.33
N LEU A 41 14.02 -16.01 34.54
CA LEU A 41 15.27 -16.41 35.17
C LEU A 41 15.27 -17.94 35.32
N ALA A 42 16.03 -18.63 34.48
CA ALA A 42 16.39 -20.02 34.70
C ALA A 42 17.92 -20.15 34.64
N SER A 43 18.53 -20.01 35.82
CA SER A 43 19.89 -20.44 36.08
C SER A 43 19.93 -21.96 36.08
N PHE A 44 20.61 -22.63 35.14
CA PHE A 44 21.27 -23.91 35.43
C PHE A 44 22.27 -24.37 34.36
N VAL A 45 23.51 -24.52 34.84
CA VAL A 45 24.57 -25.47 34.48
C VAL A 45 25.14 -25.49 33.04
N ILE A 46 26.42 -25.14 33.02
CA ILE A 46 27.43 -25.35 31.98
C ILE A 46 27.49 -26.84 31.60
N SER A 47 27.29 -27.13 30.31
CA SER A 47 27.90 -28.29 29.66
C SER A 47 28.35 -27.88 28.27
N GLU A 48 29.65 -28.00 28.04
CA GLU A 48 30.33 -27.67 26.79
C GLU A 48 29.72 -28.45 25.62
N GLY A 49 29.17 -27.70 24.68
CA GLY A 49 28.69 -28.18 23.40
C GLY A 49 28.53 -26.96 22.51
N THR A 50 29.66 -26.45 22.01
CA THR A 50 29.76 -25.29 21.12
C THR A 50 28.95 -25.53 19.84
N SER A 51 27.65 -25.27 19.92
CA SER A 51 26.82 -24.88 18.80
C SER A 51 26.24 -23.55 19.22
N ILE A 52 27.04 -22.51 19.03
CA ILE A 52 26.55 -21.13 19.03
C ILE A 52 25.52 -21.10 17.91
N LEU A 53 24.27 -21.32 18.28
CA LEU A 53 23.10 -21.02 17.47
C LEU A 53 23.05 -19.50 17.44
N ILE A 54 23.91 -18.91 16.60
CA ILE A 54 23.66 -17.63 15.99
C ILE A 54 22.36 -17.87 15.23
N GLN A 55 21.22 -17.61 15.89
CA GLN A 55 20.01 -17.25 15.20
C GLN A 55 20.38 -15.99 14.42
N ARG A 56 20.87 -16.22 13.20
CA ARG A 56 20.83 -15.28 12.11
C ARG A 56 19.40 -14.79 12.11
N ALA A 57 19.16 -13.59 12.66
CA ALA A 57 17.91 -12.88 12.50
C ALA A 57 17.57 -13.03 11.02
N LYS A 58 16.54 -13.83 10.73
CA LYS A 58 16.27 -14.27 9.38
C LYS A 58 15.87 -13.00 8.64
N SER A 59 16.82 -12.43 7.89
CA SER A 59 16.62 -11.17 7.17
C SER A 59 15.43 -11.39 6.25
N THR A 60 14.27 -10.89 6.68
CA THR A 60 13.04 -11.05 5.93
C THR A 60 13.22 -10.23 4.66
N SER A 61 12.93 -10.85 3.52
CA SER A 61 13.20 -10.27 2.20
C SER A 61 12.59 -8.86 2.08
N PRO A 62 13.34 -7.84 1.60
CA PRO A 62 12.84 -6.47 1.46
C PRO A 62 11.56 -6.42 0.59
N TYR A 63 11.48 -7.30 -0.41
CA TYR A 63 10.30 -7.51 -1.26
C TYR A 63 9.01 -7.82 -0.50
N VAL A 64 9.09 -8.54 0.63
CA VAL A 64 7.90 -8.88 1.43
C VAL A 64 7.40 -7.63 2.13
N GLY A 65 8.28 -6.90 2.79
CA GLY A 65 7.89 -5.67 3.49
C GLY A 65 7.40 -4.57 2.54
N ALA A 66 7.96 -4.50 1.32
CA ALA A 66 7.47 -3.60 0.29
C ALA A 66 6.04 -3.95 -0.15
N ALA A 67 5.77 -5.23 -0.45
CA ALA A 67 4.41 -5.69 -0.78
C ALA A 67 3.41 -5.43 0.36
N MET A 68 3.79 -5.68 1.61
CA MET A 68 2.95 -5.37 2.78
C MET A 68 2.68 -3.87 2.93
N ALA A 69 3.69 -3.03 2.67
CA ALA A 69 3.52 -1.57 2.70
C ALA A 69 2.54 -1.09 1.62
N VAL A 70 2.55 -1.69 0.42
CA VAL A 70 1.54 -1.39 -0.62
C VAL A 70 0.14 -1.70 -0.12
N LEU A 71 -0.07 -2.90 0.42
CA LEU A 71 -1.38 -3.33 0.91
C LEU A 71 -1.87 -2.41 2.04
N ALA A 72 -1.02 -2.12 3.03
CA ALA A 72 -1.38 -1.23 4.14
C ALA A 72 -1.68 0.21 3.67
N THR A 73 -0.99 0.69 2.63
CA THR A 73 -1.25 2.01 2.02
C THR A 73 -2.63 2.04 1.37
N LEU A 74 -2.96 1.01 0.58
CA LEU A 74 -4.27 0.90 -0.08
C LEU A 74 -5.41 0.67 0.92
N GLU A 75 -5.15 -0.05 2.01
CA GLU A 75 -6.08 -0.24 3.13
C GLU A 75 -6.38 1.10 3.83
N GLN A 76 -5.35 1.89 4.15
CA GLN A 76 -5.52 3.22 4.75
C GLN A 76 -6.24 4.20 3.80
N ALA A 77 -6.13 3.98 2.49
CA ALA A 77 -6.93 4.68 1.49
C ALA A 77 -8.39 4.23 1.43
N GLN A 78 -8.74 3.09 2.03
CA GLN A 78 -10.05 2.46 1.97
C GLN A 78 -10.48 2.12 0.53
N VAL A 79 -9.51 1.75 -0.32
CA VAL A 79 -9.76 1.40 -1.73
C VAL A 79 -9.67 -0.09 -2.00
N LEU A 80 -9.19 -0.88 -1.03
CA LEU A 80 -9.14 -2.32 -1.16
C LEU A 80 -10.56 -2.92 -1.23
N PRO A 81 -10.75 -4.00 -2.01
CA PRO A 81 -11.97 -4.78 -1.96
C PRO A 81 -12.18 -5.38 -0.56
N PRO A 82 -13.42 -5.78 -0.20
CA PRO A 82 -13.71 -6.36 1.11
C PRO A 82 -12.81 -7.54 1.44
N GLU A 83 -12.30 -7.57 2.67
CA GLU A 83 -11.46 -8.68 3.16
C GLU A 83 -12.17 -10.03 3.05
N GLY A 84 -11.41 -11.08 2.75
CA GLY A 84 -11.93 -12.44 2.54
C GLY A 84 -12.71 -12.63 1.24
N SER A 85 -12.84 -11.60 0.40
CA SER A 85 -13.33 -11.75 -0.96
C SER A 85 -12.24 -12.34 -1.87
N ARG A 86 -12.66 -13.07 -2.91
CA ARG A 86 -11.74 -13.55 -3.96
C ARG A 86 -10.98 -12.41 -4.64
N GLU A 87 -11.57 -11.22 -4.65
CA GLU A 87 -10.95 -10.05 -5.23
C GLU A 87 -9.79 -9.56 -4.37
N ALA A 88 -9.94 -9.54 -3.03
CA ALA A 88 -8.85 -9.22 -2.11
C ALA A 88 -7.68 -10.18 -2.28
N ASP A 89 -7.95 -11.50 -2.36
CA ASP A 89 -6.91 -12.51 -2.61
C ASP A 89 -6.16 -12.25 -3.92
N ARG A 90 -6.91 -11.88 -4.98
CA ARG A 90 -6.35 -11.57 -6.29
C ARG A 90 -5.48 -10.31 -6.27
N VAL A 91 -5.85 -9.28 -5.50
CA VAL A 91 -5.03 -8.08 -5.30
C VAL A 91 -3.73 -8.42 -4.58
N ILE A 92 -3.79 -9.20 -3.49
CA ILE A 92 -2.59 -9.64 -2.75
C ILE A 92 -1.62 -10.39 -3.67
N GLN A 93 -2.14 -11.34 -4.46
CA GLN A 93 -1.34 -12.08 -5.43
C GLN A 93 -0.74 -11.15 -6.49
N SER A 94 -1.52 -10.20 -7.01
CA SER A 94 -1.07 -9.24 -8.02
C SER A 94 0.08 -8.38 -7.53
N VAL A 95 0.00 -7.86 -6.31
CA VAL A 95 1.08 -7.05 -5.70
C VAL A 95 2.39 -7.84 -5.64
N ILE A 96 2.35 -9.10 -5.22
CA ILE A 96 3.56 -9.95 -5.06
C ILE A 96 4.11 -10.38 -6.43
N GLN A 97 3.23 -10.80 -7.34
CA GLN A 97 3.64 -11.31 -8.65
C GLN A 97 4.13 -10.18 -9.56
N LEU A 98 3.47 -9.02 -9.57
CA LEU A 98 3.93 -7.88 -10.38
C LEU A 98 5.29 -7.38 -9.92
N GLN A 99 5.56 -7.40 -8.60
CA GLN A 99 6.90 -7.12 -8.12
C GLN A 99 7.94 -8.08 -8.73
N SER A 100 7.58 -9.37 -8.84
CA SER A 100 8.46 -10.36 -9.49
C SER A 100 8.59 -10.14 -10.99
N VAL A 101 7.52 -9.73 -11.69
CA VAL A 101 7.53 -9.38 -13.12
C VAL A 101 8.58 -8.30 -13.39
N PHE A 102 8.54 -7.19 -12.66
CA PHE A 102 9.44 -6.07 -12.93
C PHE A 102 10.87 -6.29 -12.41
N THR A 103 11.04 -7.08 -11.34
CA THR A 103 12.38 -7.34 -10.76
C THR A 103 13.13 -8.48 -11.45
N LYS A 104 12.43 -9.57 -11.80
CA LYS A 104 13.03 -10.82 -12.32
C LYS A 104 12.65 -11.11 -13.77
N GLY A 105 11.58 -10.51 -14.29
CA GLY A 105 11.14 -10.72 -15.66
C GLY A 105 12.16 -10.21 -16.67
N THR A 106 12.29 -10.92 -17.77
CA THR A 106 13.21 -10.61 -18.88
C THR A 106 12.48 -10.16 -20.14
N ASP A 107 11.14 -10.08 -20.09
CA ASP A 107 10.32 -9.65 -21.22
C ASP A 107 10.63 -8.18 -21.60
N PRO A 108 11.05 -7.90 -22.85
CA PRO A 108 11.44 -6.56 -23.26
C PRO A 108 10.31 -5.53 -23.14
N SER A 109 9.07 -5.91 -23.45
CA SER A 109 7.93 -4.99 -23.41
C SER A 109 7.65 -4.53 -21.98
N ILE A 110 7.71 -5.44 -21.01
CA ILE A 110 7.60 -5.11 -19.57
C ILE A 110 8.71 -4.13 -19.14
N GLN A 111 9.95 -4.40 -19.52
CA GLN A 111 11.10 -3.60 -19.10
C GLN A 111 11.07 -2.21 -19.75
N THR A 112 10.76 -2.13 -21.04
CA THR A 112 10.60 -0.87 -21.76
C THR A 112 9.46 -0.04 -21.18
N PHE A 113 8.31 -0.66 -20.90
CA PHE A 113 7.16 0.02 -20.29
C PHE A 113 7.52 0.63 -18.93
N ALA A 114 8.18 -0.14 -18.05
CA ALA A 114 8.60 0.36 -16.73
C ALA A 114 9.64 1.49 -16.83
N GLN A 115 10.61 1.36 -17.73
CA GLN A 115 11.62 2.40 -17.96
C GLN A 115 11.00 3.69 -18.49
N GLN A 116 10.06 3.60 -19.44
CA GLN A 116 9.34 4.75 -19.98
C GLN A 116 8.45 5.41 -18.91
N ALA A 117 7.79 4.61 -18.06
CA ALA A 117 7.00 5.11 -16.95
C ALA A 117 7.85 5.97 -16.00
N LEU A 118 8.99 5.46 -15.55
CA LEU A 118 9.90 6.18 -14.67
C LEU A 118 10.59 7.37 -15.35
N ALA A 119 10.95 7.23 -16.64
CA ALA A 119 11.52 8.34 -17.42
C ALA A 119 10.54 9.51 -17.53
N HIS A 120 9.25 9.22 -17.69
CA HIS A 120 8.21 10.24 -17.72
C HIS A 120 8.05 10.93 -16.35
N ALA A 121 8.04 10.18 -15.26
CA ALA A 121 7.82 10.72 -13.91
C ALA A 121 9.04 11.46 -13.33
N HIS A 122 10.26 10.97 -13.59
CA HIS A 122 11.46 11.41 -12.88
C HIS A 122 12.61 11.90 -13.79
N GLY A 123 12.44 11.88 -15.12
CA GLY A 123 13.44 12.35 -16.07
C GLY A 123 14.81 11.70 -15.84
N THR A 124 15.82 12.50 -15.53
CA THR A 124 17.20 12.04 -15.30
C THR A 124 17.36 11.11 -14.10
N ASN A 125 16.41 11.11 -13.15
CA ASN A 125 16.46 10.27 -11.96
C ASN A 125 15.81 8.89 -12.16
N ALA A 126 15.28 8.59 -13.35
CA ALA A 126 14.57 7.35 -13.64
C ALA A 126 15.40 6.09 -13.38
N SER A 127 16.67 6.08 -13.77
CA SER A 127 17.58 4.95 -13.51
C SER A 127 17.75 4.70 -12.02
N MET A 128 17.89 5.75 -11.21
CA MET A 128 18.02 5.62 -9.76
C MET A 128 16.73 5.09 -9.11
N ALA A 129 15.57 5.56 -9.56
CA ALA A 129 14.28 5.04 -9.11
C ALA A 129 14.10 3.55 -9.46
N PHE A 130 14.55 3.13 -10.65
CA PHE A 130 14.49 1.74 -11.08
C PHE A 130 15.44 0.83 -10.28
N GLU A 131 16.67 1.29 -10.00
CA GLU A 131 17.62 0.53 -9.16
C GLU A 131 17.12 0.39 -7.72
N ARG A 132 16.53 1.44 -7.13
CA ARG A 132 15.88 1.33 -5.81
C ARG A 132 14.75 0.30 -5.82
N PHE A 133 13.92 0.31 -6.86
CA PHE A 133 12.88 -0.69 -7.01
C PHE A 133 13.45 -2.11 -7.09
N ARG A 134 14.54 -2.30 -7.83
CA ARG A 134 15.20 -3.61 -7.92
C ARG A 134 15.82 -4.06 -6.60
N ALA A 135 16.40 -3.16 -5.83
CA ALA A 135 17.00 -3.49 -4.54
C ALA A 135 15.96 -3.77 -3.45
N ASP A 136 14.94 -2.91 -3.35
CA ASP A 136 14.07 -2.84 -2.18
C ASP A 136 12.64 -3.36 -2.41
N GLY A 137 12.28 -3.64 -3.66
CA GLY A 137 10.92 -3.97 -4.08
C GLY A 137 10.10 -2.72 -4.41
N TRP A 138 8.78 -2.78 -4.20
CA TRP A 138 7.90 -1.64 -4.46
C TRP A 138 8.40 -0.33 -3.83
N THR A 139 8.28 0.74 -4.60
CA THR A 139 8.48 2.13 -4.16
C THR A 139 7.25 2.93 -4.57
N ALA A 140 6.96 4.03 -3.87
CA ALA A 140 5.91 4.95 -4.29
C ALA A 140 6.16 5.44 -5.72
N ASP A 141 7.38 5.92 -6.01
CA ASP A 141 7.84 6.34 -7.33
C ASP A 141 7.46 5.34 -8.44
N MET A 142 7.75 4.04 -8.25
CA MET A 142 7.43 3.01 -9.24
C MET A 142 5.92 2.79 -9.39
N LEU A 143 5.18 2.73 -8.27
CA LEU A 143 3.73 2.50 -8.29
C LEU A 143 3.00 3.65 -8.99
N GLU A 144 3.34 4.88 -8.63
CA GLU A 144 2.74 6.08 -9.19
C GLU A 144 3.09 6.24 -10.67
N ALA A 145 4.36 6.00 -11.06
CA ALA A 145 4.78 6.04 -12.45
C ALA A 145 4.09 4.99 -13.32
N LEU A 146 3.98 3.74 -12.85
CA LEU A 146 3.26 2.69 -13.57
C LEU A 146 1.76 2.99 -13.68
N ALA A 147 1.16 3.53 -12.62
CA ALA A 147 -0.26 3.86 -12.60
C ALA A 147 -0.60 5.01 -13.56
N ASP A 148 0.29 5.99 -13.70
CA ASP A 148 0.16 7.04 -14.72
C ASP A 148 0.41 6.49 -16.15
N ALA A 149 1.45 5.68 -16.33
CA ALA A 149 1.77 5.09 -17.62
C ALA A 149 0.66 4.17 -18.14
N GLU A 150 0.06 3.34 -17.30
CA GLU A 150 -1.05 2.46 -17.68
C GLU A 150 -2.26 3.29 -18.15
N ARG A 151 -2.58 4.37 -17.45
CA ARG A 151 -3.69 5.27 -17.81
C ARG A 151 -3.46 5.98 -19.14
N ARG A 152 -2.21 6.28 -19.50
CA ARG A 152 -1.85 6.93 -20.77
C ARG A 152 -1.73 5.95 -21.93
N ALA A 153 -1.37 4.71 -21.67
CA ALA A 153 -1.21 3.68 -22.69
C ALA A 153 -2.55 3.32 -23.33
N SER A 154 -2.52 3.16 -24.65
CA SER A 154 -3.62 2.60 -25.42
C SER A 154 -3.90 1.14 -25.04
N ALA A 155 -5.09 0.63 -25.38
CA ALA A 155 -5.42 -0.77 -25.14
C ALA A 155 -4.46 -1.74 -25.85
N GLU A 156 -3.95 -1.34 -27.02
CA GLU A 156 -2.97 -2.10 -27.80
C GLU A 156 -1.63 -2.19 -27.07
N GLU A 157 -1.08 -1.05 -26.64
CA GLU A 157 0.17 -0.98 -25.85
C GLU A 157 0.06 -1.76 -24.54
N GLN A 158 -1.09 -1.71 -23.86
CA GLN A 158 -1.32 -2.53 -22.66
C GLN A 158 -1.35 -4.04 -22.98
N GLN A 159 -1.90 -4.42 -24.13
CA GLN A 159 -2.00 -5.81 -24.54
C GLN A 159 -0.62 -6.39 -24.91
N GLU A 160 0.33 -5.56 -25.34
CA GLU A 160 1.72 -5.96 -25.56
C GLU A 160 2.42 -6.44 -24.28
N LEU A 161 1.90 -6.10 -23.10
CA LEU A 161 2.43 -6.57 -21.81
C LEU A 161 2.00 -8.01 -21.49
N ALA A 162 0.97 -8.53 -22.16
CA ALA A 162 0.37 -9.82 -21.83
C ALA A 162 1.37 -11.01 -21.82
N PRO A 163 2.30 -11.14 -22.80
CA PRO A 163 3.28 -12.22 -22.79
C PRO A 163 4.15 -12.20 -21.52
N GLY A 164 4.70 -11.04 -21.15
CA GLY A 164 5.53 -10.89 -19.95
C GLY A 164 4.76 -11.10 -18.65
N LEU A 165 3.53 -10.61 -18.54
CA LEU A 165 2.66 -10.82 -17.37
C LEU A 165 2.30 -12.30 -17.19
N SER A 166 1.97 -12.99 -18.28
CA SER A 166 1.52 -14.39 -18.24
C SER A 166 2.59 -15.36 -17.70
N GLN A 167 3.88 -15.05 -17.87
CA GLN A 167 5.00 -15.83 -17.31
C GLN A 167 4.95 -15.91 -15.78
N PHE A 168 4.25 -14.97 -15.13
CA PHE A 168 4.10 -14.89 -13.68
C PHE A 168 2.67 -15.17 -13.22
N ASN A 169 1.82 -15.74 -14.09
CA ASN A 169 0.39 -16.00 -13.87
C ASN A 169 -0.48 -14.74 -13.70
N LEU A 170 -0.09 -13.63 -14.35
CA LEU A 170 -0.85 -12.39 -14.35
C LEU A 170 -1.48 -12.13 -15.71
N SER A 171 -2.67 -11.53 -15.69
CA SER A 171 -3.32 -10.95 -16.86
C SER A 171 -3.11 -9.43 -16.93
N VAL A 172 -3.39 -8.83 -18.09
CA VAL A 172 -3.43 -7.37 -18.25
C VAL A 172 -4.48 -6.75 -17.31
N ASP A 173 -5.59 -7.45 -17.05
CA ASP A 173 -6.63 -6.99 -16.12
C ASP A 173 -6.15 -6.96 -14.66
N ASP A 174 -5.26 -7.89 -14.27
CA ASP A 174 -4.64 -7.87 -12.93
C ASP A 174 -3.76 -6.63 -12.75
N PHE A 175 -2.93 -6.37 -13.78
CA PHE A 175 -2.10 -5.18 -13.82
C PHE A 175 -2.96 -3.90 -13.77
N ARG A 176 -3.95 -3.78 -14.65
CA ARG A 176 -4.86 -2.62 -14.69
C ARG A 176 -5.60 -2.43 -13.37
N ARG A 177 -6.09 -3.51 -12.75
CA ARG A 177 -6.79 -3.43 -11.46
C ARG A 177 -5.87 -2.89 -10.37
N LEU A 178 -4.63 -3.38 -10.27
CA LEU A 178 -3.71 -2.84 -9.27
C LEU A 178 -3.38 -1.37 -9.53
N MET A 179 -3.15 -0.98 -10.79
CA MET A 179 -2.89 0.41 -11.15
C MET A 179 -4.08 1.33 -10.85
N GLN A 180 -5.30 0.84 -11.04
CA GLN A 180 -6.51 1.55 -10.65
C GLN A 180 -6.56 1.78 -9.13
N LEU A 181 -6.28 0.76 -8.31
CA LEU A 181 -6.24 0.89 -6.86
C LEU A 181 -5.19 1.92 -6.40
N VAL A 182 -4.03 1.97 -7.05
CA VAL A 182 -3.01 2.99 -6.77
C VAL A 182 -3.55 4.39 -7.04
N ARG A 183 -4.22 4.62 -8.18
CA ARG A 183 -4.83 5.93 -8.51
C ARG A 183 -5.96 6.32 -7.57
N ASP A 184 -6.81 5.37 -7.19
CA ASP A 184 -7.87 5.60 -6.21
C ASP A 184 -7.25 5.96 -4.85
N GLY A 185 -6.15 5.30 -4.49
CA GLY A 185 -5.35 5.61 -3.31
C GLY A 185 -4.77 7.02 -3.33
N GLN A 186 -4.13 7.42 -4.43
CA GLN A 186 -3.63 8.78 -4.64
C GLN A 186 -4.74 9.81 -4.45
N SER A 187 -5.86 9.62 -5.14
CA SER A 187 -7.02 10.52 -5.07
C SER A 187 -7.59 10.64 -3.65
N ALA A 188 -7.69 9.51 -2.93
CA ALA A 188 -8.18 9.49 -1.55
C ALA A 188 -7.23 10.18 -0.56
N PHE A 189 -5.92 10.11 -0.75
CA PHE A 189 -4.96 10.83 0.08
C PHE A 189 -4.90 12.32 -0.25
N GLU A 190 -4.94 12.69 -1.52
CA GLU A 190 -4.98 14.09 -1.95
C GLU A 190 -6.21 14.82 -1.37
N ALA A 191 -7.37 14.17 -1.37
CA ALA A 191 -8.59 14.71 -0.75
C ALA A 191 -8.45 14.97 0.77
N ARG A 192 -7.49 14.31 1.43
CA ARG A 192 -7.16 14.47 2.85
C ARG A 192 -5.90 15.33 3.09
N GLY A 193 -5.32 15.91 2.03
CA GLY A 193 -4.08 16.69 2.12
C GLY A 193 -2.84 15.86 2.46
N GLN A 194 -2.84 14.57 2.11
CA GLN A 194 -1.71 13.66 2.30
C GLN A 194 -1.16 13.22 0.95
N SER A 195 0.12 12.86 0.87
CA SER A 195 0.67 12.22 -0.33
C SER A 195 0.68 10.69 -0.20
N PHE A 196 0.50 10.00 -1.33
CA PHE A 196 0.65 8.54 -1.40
C PHE A 196 2.07 8.12 -1.00
N GLN A 197 3.09 8.86 -1.46
CA GLN A 197 4.49 8.65 -1.11
C GLN A 197 4.76 8.71 0.41
N GLU A 198 4.28 9.72 1.13
CA GLU A 198 4.49 9.83 2.58
C GLU A 198 3.82 8.70 3.35
N VAL A 199 2.59 8.33 2.96
CA VAL A 199 1.85 7.23 3.60
C VAL A 199 2.54 5.89 3.33
N TYR A 200 2.95 5.64 2.09
CA TYR A 200 3.72 4.45 1.74
C TYR A 200 5.03 4.36 2.52
N ALA A 201 5.80 5.46 2.58
CA ALA A 201 7.06 5.51 3.31
C ALA A 201 6.86 5.28 4.81
N HIS A 202 5.76 5.79 5.38
CA HIS A 202 5.39 5.53 6.77
C HIS A 202 5.17 4.04 7.04
N HIS A 203 4.34 3.38 6.22
CA HIS A 203 4.11 1.93 6.34
C HIS A 203 5.39 1.14 6.12
N ARG A 204 6.18 1.49 5.08
CA ARG A 204 7.39 0.75 4.74
C ARG A 204 8.39 0.69 5.88
N LYS A 205 8.55 1.77 6.66
CA LYS A 205 9.45 1.83 7.84
C LYS A 205 9.06 0.85 8.95
N ALA A 206 7.77 0.54 9.08
CA ALA A 206 7.28 -0.42 10.07
C ALA A 206 7.35 -1.88 9.58
N MET A 207 7.65 -2.11 8.29
CA MET A 207 7.64 -3.44 7.67
C MET A 207 9.03 -4.09 7.65
N PRO A 208 9.11 -5.44 7.64
CA PRO A 208 10.39 -6.15 7.60
C PRO A 208 11.24 -5.80 6.38
N GLY A 209 12.56 -5.85 6.54
CA GLY A 209 13.49 -5.56 5.45
C GLY A 209 13.44 -4.10 4.98
N ALA A 210 12.92 -3.18 5.79
CA ALA A 210 13.12 -1.75 5.57
C ALA A 210 14.61 -1.43 5.74
N VAL A 211 15.22 -0.79 4.74
CA VAL A 211 16.55 -0.21 4.90
C VAL A 211 16.45 0.92 5.92
N ALA A 212 17.14 0.77 7.06
CA ALA A 212 17.43 1.88 7.94
C ALA A 212 18.39 2.80 7.19
N HIS A 213 17.85 3.75 6.42
CA HIS A 213 18.64 4.90 6.00
C HIS A 213 18.82 5.78 7.24
N ASP A 214 19.90 5.51 7.98
CA ASP A 214 20.46 6.50 8.90
C ASP A 214 20.74 7.77 8.09
N GLN A 215 20.21 8.87 8.61
CA GLN A 215 20.35 10.23 8.08
C GLN A 215 21.77 10.74 8.30
#